data_AF-A0A973ABG9-F1
#
_entry.id   AF-A0A973ABG9-F1
#
_cell.length_a   1.000
_cell.length_b   1.000
_cell.length_c   1.000
_cell.angle_alpha   90.00
_cell.angle_beta   90.00
_cell.angle_gamma   90.00
#
_symmetry.space_group_name_H-M   'P 1'
#
loop_
_entity.id
_entity.type
_entity.pdbx_description
1 polymer ?
#
loop_
_entity_poly.entity_id
_entity_poly.type
_entity_poly.pdbx_seq_one_letter_code
_entity_poly.pdbx_strand_id
1 'polypeptide(L)'
;MNWSQLLSLKRFGDAKKRLRINQDETRLGFEVDYDRIIFSAAFRSLQDKTQVIPLSKTDFVHTRLTHSLEVSVVGRSIGRLVGKKIIEKYP
;
A
#
# COMPACT_ATOMS: atom_id res chain seq x y z
N MET A 1 -14.23 -4.48 -17.83
CA MET A 1 -13.76 -4.71 -16.45
C MET A 1 -14.76 -4.10 -15.49
N ASN A 2 -15.09 -4.78 -14.39
CA ASN A 2 -16.00 -4.25 -13.38
C ASN A 2 -15.20 -3.74 -12.16
N TRP A 3 -14.96 -2.43 -12.10
CA TRP A 3 -14.17 -1.80 -11.03
C TRP A 3 -14.73 -2.04 -9.63
N SER A 4 -16.05 -2.17 -9.49
CA SER A 4 -16.70 -2.43 -8.20
C SER A 4 -16.38 -3.82 -7.62
N GLN A 5 -15.95 -4.76 -8.46
CA GLN A 5 -15.48 -6.07 -8.04
C GLN A 5 -13.97 -6.08 -7.78
N LEU A 6 -13.20 -5.29 -8.55
CA LEU A 6 -11.75 -5.19 -8.41
C LEU A 6 -11.33 -4.40 -7.16
N LEU A 7 -12.08 -3.35 -6.79
CA LEU A 7 -11.84 -2.53 -5.59
C LEU A 7 -12.59 -3.06 -4.36
N SER A 8 -12.51 -4.38 -4.14
CA SER A 8 -13.18 -5.03 -3.03
C SER A 8 -12.51 -4.69 -1.69
N LEU A 9 -13.34 -4.34 -0.70
CA LEU A 9 -12.91 -4.13 0.70
C LEU A 9 -13.03 -5.40 1.56
N LYS A 10 -13.42 -6.54 0.96
CA LYS A 10 -13.61 -7.81 1.67
C LYS A 10 -12.29 -8.31 2.22
N ARG A 11 -12.29 -8.74 3.48
CA ARG A 11 -11.16 -9.41 4.14
C ARG A 11 -11.45 -10.90 4.30
N PHE A 12 -10.39 -11.70 4.45
CA PHE A 12 -10.53 -13.12 4.76
C PHE A 12 -11.31 -13.28 6.08
N GLY A 13 -12.31 -14.16 6.10
CA GLY A 13 -13.21 -14.35 7.24
C GLY A 13 -14.48 -13.47 7.24
N ASP A 14 -14.61 -12.50 6.32
CA ASP A 14 -15.84 -11.72 6.24
C ASP A 14 -17.00 -12.54 5.67
N ALA A 15 -18.09 -12.66 6.45
CA ALA A 15 -19.34 -13.28 6.01
C ALA A 15 -20.18 -12.38 5.08
N LYS A 16 -20.03 -11.05 5.18
CA LYS A 16 -20.78 -10.05 4.41
C LYS A 16 -19.84 -9.16 3.59
N LYS A 17 -20.31 -8.66 2.45
CA LYS A 17 -19.55 -7.70 1.63
C LYS A 17 -19.45 -6.35 2.36
N ARG A 18 -18.26 -5.78 2.41
CA ARG A 18 -18.03 -4.41 2.86
C ARG A 18 -18.28 -3.44 1.72
N LEU A 19 -19.22 -2.52 1.90
CA LEU A 19 -19.55 -1.51 0.89
C LEU A 19 -18.70 -0.26 1.11
N ARG A 20 -18.20 0.36 0.04
CA ARG A 20 -17.38 1.58 0.10
C ARG A 20 -18.12 2.76 0.75
N ILE A 21 -19.43 2.87 0.52
CA ILE A 21 -20.28 3.93 1.09
C ILE A 21 -20.43 3.84 2.61
N ASN A 22 -20.20 2.66 3.21
CA ASN A 22 -20.30 2.44 4.66
C ASN A 22 -18.95 2.54 5.36
N GLN A 23 -17.89 2.96 4.66
CA GLN A 23 -16.57 3.13 5.28
C GLN A 23 -16.48 4.50 5.95
N ASP A 24 -15.81 4.52 7.10
CA ASP A 24 -15.35 5.75 7.73
C ASP A 24 -14.17 6.32 6.93
N GLU A 25 -14.25 7.58 6.53
CA GLU A 25 -13.20 8.27 5.76
C GLU A 25 -11.88 8.39 6.54
N THR A 26 -11.93 8.42 7.88
CA THR A 26 -10.72 8.42 8.74
C THR A 26 -10.06 7.04 8.86
N ARG A 27 -10.81 5.97 8.54
CA ARG A 27 -10.42 4.56 8.73
C ARG A 27 -10.73 3.72 7.49
N LEU A 28 -10.45 4.28 6.32
CA LEU A 28 -10.71 3.61 5.06
C LEU A 28 -9.92 2.30 4.96
N GLY A 29 -10.59 1.21 4.57
CA GLY A 29 -9.98 -0.13 4.55
C GLY A 29 -8.62 -0.23 3.86
N PHE A 30 -8.39 0.53 2.78
CA PHE A 30 -7.12 0.56 2.05
C PHE A 30 -6.00 1.27 2.82
N GLU A 31 -6.27 2.36 3.56
CA GLU A 31 -5.26 3.00 4.41
C GLU A 31 -4.96 2.11 5.62
N VAL A 32 -5.97 1.41 6.16
CA VAL A 32 -5.76 0.41 7.22
C VAL A 32 -4.87 -0.75 6.74
N ASP A 33 -4.96 -1.15 5.48
CA ASP A 33 -4.08 -2.18 4.91
C ASP A 33 -2.63 -1.71 4.85
N TYR A 34 -2.41 -0.47 4.45
CA TYR A 34 -1.09 0.14 4.45
C TYR A 34 -0.50 0.16 5.87
N ASP A 35 -1.25 0.63 6.87
CA ASP A 35 -0.80 0.67 8.26
C ASP A 35 -0.43 -0.74 8.79
N ARG A 36 -1.26 -1.75 8.50
CA ARG A 36 -0.99 -3.14 8.91
C ARG A 36 0.32 -3.66 8.34
N ILE A 37 0.63 -3.33 7.08
CA ILE A 37 1.90 -3.71 6.45
C ILE A 37 3.05 -2.98 7.13
N ILE A 38 2.97 -1.65 7.26
CA ILE A 38 4.01 -0.81 7.87
C ILE A 38 4.37 -1.28 9.28
N PHE A 39 3.37 -1.59 10.10
CA PHE A 39 3.60 -2.00 11.48
C PHE A 39 3.91 -3.50 11.65
N SER A 40 3.86 -4.31 10.60
CA SER A 40 4.12 -5.74 10.68
C SER A 40 5.60 -6.04 11.00
N ALA A 41 5.84 -7.10 11.77
CA ALA A 41 7.20 -7.58 12.05
C ALA A 41 7.96 -7.96 10.77
N ALA A 42 7.25 -8.55 9.80
CA ALA A 42 7.82 -8.93 8.51
C ALA A 42 8.33 -7.70 7.73
N PHE A 43 7.60 -6.59 7.72
CA PHE A 43 8.03 -5.36 7.05
C PHE A 43 9.19 -4.69 7.79
N ARG A 44 9.14 -4.61 9.13
CA ARG A 44 10.27 -4.08 9.93
C ARG A 44 11.56 -4.86 9.73
N SER A 45 11.48 -6.18 9.54
CA SER A 45 12.65 -7.03 9.26
C SER A 45 13.40 -6.66 7.97
N LEU A 46 12.81 -5.85 7.08
CA LEU A 46 13.48 -5.37 5.88
C LEU A 46 14.56 -4.32 6.18
N GLN A 47 14.55 -3.71 7.37
CA GLN A 47 15.56 -2.76 7.81
C GLN A 47 16.95 -3.42 7.83
N ASP A 48 17.02 -4.67 8.27
CA ASP A 48 18.29 -5.40 8.41
C ASP A 48 18.66 -6.20 7.14
N LYS A 49 17.99 -5.94 6.01
CA LYS A 49 18.27 -6.59 4.73
C LYS A 49 18.89 -5.60 3.75
N THR A 50 20.09 -5.93 3.30
CA THR A 50 20.83 -5.12 2.34
C THR A 50 20.20 -5.18 0.95
N GLN A 51 20.36 -4.11 0.19
CA GLN A 51 19.93 -4.04 -1.20
C GLN A 51 21.14 -4.14 -2.11
N VAL A 52 21.56 -5.36 -2.46
CA VAL A 52 22.61 -5.71 -3.45
C VAL A 52 24.04 -5.20 -3.12
N ILE A 53 24.19 -4.01 -2.55
CA ILE A 53 25.42 -3.39 -2.08
C ILE A 53 25.61 -3.78 -0.59
N PRO A 54 26.81 -4.26 -0.19
CA PRO A 54 27.11 -4.49 1.22
C PRO A 54 26.95 -3.20 2.03
N LEU A 55 26.47 -3.29 3.27
CA LEU A 55 26.37 -2.12 4.16
C LEU A 55 27.76 -1.49 4.32
N SER A 56 27.96 -0.31 3.74
CA SER A 56 29.17 0.48 3.98
C SER A 56 29.06 1.13 5.36
N LYS A 57 30.18 1.29 6.06
CA LYS A 57 30.22 1.96 7.37
C LYS A 57 30.10 3.49 7.28
N THR A 58 30.12 4.04 6.08
CA THR A 58 30.43 5.46 5.84
C THR A 58 29.40 6.21 5.02
N ASP A 59 28.45 5.52 4.37
CA ASP A 59 27.36 6.16 3.61
C ASP A 59 26.01 5.51 3.96
N PHE A 60 24.94 6.30 3.91
CA PHE A 60 23.56 5.83 4.03
C PHE A 60 23.22 4.83 2.91
N VAL A 61 23.55 3.56 3.09
CA VAL A 61 23.15 2.50 2.16
C VAL A 61 21.66 2.23 2.33
N HIS A 62 20.92 2.30 1.22
CA HIS A 62 19.50 1.98 1.25
C HIS A 62 19.31 0.53 1.70
N THR A 63 18.43 0.33 2.68
CA THR A 63 17.99 -1.00 3.08
C THR A 63 16.80 -1.39 2.21
N ARG A 64 16.45 -2.67 2.18
CA ARG A 64 15.21 -3.08 1.48
C ARG A 64 13.98 -2.37 2.03
N LEU A 65 14.00 -1.94 3.29
CA LEU A 65 12.93 -1.15 3.90
C LEU A 65 12.80 0.24 3.27
N THR A 66 13.89 1.02 3.26
CA THR A 66 13.85 2.40 2.77
C THR A 66 13.48 2.46 1.30
N HIS A 67 14.04 1.56 0.49
CA HIS A 67 13.66 1.44 -0.91
C HIS A 67 12.19 1.03 -1.10
N SER A 68 11.67 0.09 -0.32
CA SER A 68 10.25 -0.29 -0.42
C SER A 68 9.33 0.88 -0.07
N LEU A 69 9.72 1.71 0.90
CA LEU A 69 8.98 2.92 1.25
C LEU A 69 8.97 3.93 0.09
N GLU A 70 10.13 4.22 -0.51
CA GLU A 70 10.23 5.10 -1.68
C GLU A 70 9.36 4.61 -2.85
N VAL A 71 9.45 3.32 -3.18
CA VAL A 71 8.63 2.70 -4.24
C VAL A 71 7.15 2.82 -3.92
N SER A 72 6.73 2.64 -2.66
CA SER A 72 5.34 2.79 -2.25
C SER A 72 4.82 4.22 -2.43
N VAL A 73 5.65 5.23 -2.20
CA VAL A 73 5.31 6.65 -2.38
C VAL A 73 5.10 6.96 -3.87
N VAL A 74 6.00 6.47 -4.73
CA VAL A 74 5.84 6.58 -6.19
C VAL A 74 4.56 5.88 -6.65
N GLY A 75 4.31 4.66 -6.18
CA GLY A 75 3.09 3.90 -6.47
C GLY A 75 1.81 4.62 -6.05
N ARG A 76 1.82 5.29 -4.88
CA ARG A 76 0.69 6.11 -4.40
C ARG A 76 0.39 7.26 -5.36
N SER A 77 1.42 7.94 -5.87
CA SER A 77 1.26 9.03 -6.84
C SER A 77 0.63 8.51 -8.14
N ILE A 78 1.16 7.41 -8.70
CA ILE A 78 0.62 6.77 -9.91
C ILE A 78 -0.83 6.35 -9.71
N GLY A 79 -1.15 5.69 -8.59
CA GLY A 79 -2.50 5.24 -8.26
C GLY A 79 -3.50 6.39 -8.17
N ARG A 80 -3.13 7.53 -7.57
CA ARG A 80 -3.98 8.73 -7.51
C ARG A 80 -4.24 9.32 -8.89
N LEU A 81 -3.20 9.43 -9.73
CA LEU A 81 -3.33 9.95 -11.10
C LEU A 81 -4.24 9.08 -11.96
N VAL A 82 -4.06 7.77 -11.92
CA VAL A 82 -4.88 6.82 -12.67
C VAL A 82 -6.30 6.77 -12.12
N GLY A 83 -6.48 6.77 -10.80
CA GLY A 83 -7.79 6.78 -10.15
C GLY A 83 -8.66 7.95 -10.58
N LYS A 84 -8.07 9.17 -10.67
CA LYS A 84 -8.77 10.35 -11.19
C LYS A 84 -9.29 10.12 -12.63
N LYS A 85 -8.43 9.60 -13.52
CA LYS A 85 -8.81 9.29 -14.90
C LYS A 85 -9.87 8.19 -15.01
N ILE A 86 -9.87 7.21 -14.10
CA ILE A 86 -10.88 6.15 -14.07
C ILE A 86 -12.25 6.71 -13.73
N ILE A 87 -12.35 7.59 -12.72
CA ILE A 87 -13.61 8.24 -12.32
C ILE A 87 -14.16 9.10 -13.46
N GLU A 88 -13.30 9.85 -14.15
CA GLU A 88 -13.71 10.67 -15.31
C GLU A 88 -14.23 9.81 -16.47
N LYS A 89 -13.60 8.65 -16.71
CA LYS A 89 -13.96 7.74 -17.80
C LYS A 89 -15.18 6.85 -17.49
N TYR A 90 -15.39 6.54 -16.21
CA TYR A 90 -16.46 5.66 -15.71
C TYR A 90 -17.07 6.27 -14.44
N PRO A 91 -17.99 7.24 -14.57
CA PRO A 91 -18.65 7.88 -13.43
C PRO A 91 -19.52 6.90 -12.62
#